data_AF-A0A8J3Z447-F1
#
_entry.id   AF-A0A8J3Z447-F1
#
_cell.length_a   1.000
_cell.length_b   1.000
_cell.length_c   1.000
_cell.angle_alpha   90.00
_cell.angle_beta   90.00
_cell.angle_gamma   90.00
#
_symmetry.space_group_name_H-M   'P 1'
#
loop_
_entity.id
_entity.type
_entity.pdbx_description
1 polymer ?
#
loop_
_entity_poly.entity_id
_entity_poly.type
_entity_poly.pdbx_seq_one_letter_code
_entity_poly.pdbx_strand_id
1 'polypeptide(L)' 'MSREQAEQALDEWRATRDPDTEPELEAIRLAILLEDVLGVPLSDDDIDLAVLSDPDAVADLLARKGGR' A
#
# COMPACT_ATOMS: atom_id res chain seq x y z
N MET A 1 13.83 1.21 1.20
CA MET A 1 13.06 0.53 0.15
C MET A 1 12.92 1.50 -1.04
N SER A 2 13.02 1.03 -2.29
CA SER A 2 12.94 1.90 -3.47
C SER A 2 11.51 1.98 -4.01
N ARG A 3 11.13 3.14 -4.58
CA ARG A 3 9.88 3.38 -5.30
C ARG A 3 9.50 2.25 -6.27
N GLU A 4 10.50 1.67 -6.92
CA GLU A 4 10.34 0.54 -7.85
C GLU A 4 9.72 -0.71 -7.20
N GLN A 5 10.09 -1.03 -5.96
CA GLN A 5 9.52 -2.17 -5.25
C GLN A 5 8.04 -1.91 -4.87
N ALA A 6 7.66 -0.66 -4.62
CA ALA A 6 6.28 -0.28 -4.29
C ALA A 6 5.42 -0.30 -5.56
N GLU A 7 5.97 0.20 -6.66
CA GLU A 7 5.35 0.16 -7.98
C GLU A 7 5.08 -1.29 -8.42
N GLN A 8 6.05 -2.20 -8.24
CA GLN A 8 5.86 -3.62 -8.55
C GLN A 8 4.74 -4.27 -7.72
N ALA A 9 4.73 -4.04 -6.40
CA ALA A 9 3.68 -4.58 -5.53
C ALA A 9 2.28 -4.05 -5.92
N LEU A 10 2.20 -2.78 -6.33
CA LEU A 10 0.96 -2.17 -6.78
C LEU A 10 0.47 -2.69 -8.13
N ASP A 11 1.37 -2.98 -9.05
CA ASP A 11 1.00 -3.59 -10.33
C ASP A 11 0.50 -5.03 -10.15
N GLU A 12 1.11 -5.81 -9.26
CA GLU A 12 0.64 -7.15 -8.89
C GLU A 12 -0.74 -7.11 -8.21
N TRP A 13 -0.96 -6.15 -7.31
CA TRP A 13 -2.28 -5.91 -6.71
C TRP A 13 -3.31 -5.51 -7.77
N ARG A 14 -3.01 -4.55 -8.64
CA ARG A 14 -3.94 -4.10 -9.70
C ARG A 14 -4.32 -5.24 -10.65
N ALA A 15 -3.39 -6.16 -10.94
CA ALA A 15 -3.64 -7.32 -11.79
C ALA A 15 -4.54 -8.37 -11.12
N THR A 16 -4.61 -8.39 -9.79
CA THR A 16 -5.38 -9.39 -9.01
C THR A 16 -6.62 -8.80 -8.34
N ARG A 17 -6.80 -7.47 -8.38
CA ARG A 17 -7.95 -6.80 -7.77
C ARG A 17 -9.25 -7.18 -8.50
N ASP A 18 -10.31 -7.30 -7.72
CA ASP A 18 -11.67 -7.44 -8.23
C ASP A 18 -12.32 -6.04 -8.25
N PRO A 19 -12.77 -5.53 -9.42
CA PRO A 19 -13.40 -4.22 -9.52
C PRO A 19 -14.76 -4.12 -8.81
N ASP A 20 -15.38 -5.24 -8.45
CA ASP A 20 -16.65 -5.28 -7.72
C ASP A 20 -16.45 -5.26 -6.19
N THR A 21 -15.21 -5.32 -5.68
CA THR A 21 -14.94 -5.21 -4.24
C THR A 21 -15.18 -3.79 -3.72
N GLU A 22 -15.72 -3.70 -2.50
CA GLU A 22 -15.89 -2.42 -1.81
C GLU A 22 -14.54 -1.71 -1.57
N PRO A 23 -14.45 -0.38 -1.81
CA PRO A 23 -13.19 0.36 -1.69
C PRO A 23 -12.49 0.24 -0.33
N GLU A 24 -13.26 0.16 0.76
CA GLU A 24 -12.71 -0.01 2.12
C GLU A 24 -12.06 -1.39 2.29
N LEU A 25 -12.66 -2.44 1.74
CA LEU A 25 -12.08 -3.79 1.77
C LEU A 25 -10.81 -3.89 0.91
N GLU A 26 -10.79 -3.20 -0.24
CA GLU A 26 -9.57 -3.08 -1.05
C GLU A 26 -8.47 -2.30 -0.35
N ALA A 27 -8.81 -1.23 0.39
CA ALA A 27 -7.85 -0.48 1.19
C ALA A 27 -7.18 -1.39 2.25
N ILE A 28 -7.97 -2.18 2.96
CA ILE A 28 -7.48 -3.12 3.99
C ILE A 28 -6.62 -4.22 3.37
N ARG A 29 -7.06 -4.82 2.25
CA ARG A 29 -6.28 -5.84 1.54
C ARG A 29 -4.93 -5.30 1.08
N LEU A 30 -4.93 -4.10 0.51
CA LEU A 30 -3.72 -3.45 0.05
C LEU A 30 -2.81 -3.08 1.23
N ALA A 31 -3.36 -2.62 2.34
CA ALA A 31 -2.61 -2.37 3.57
C ALA A 31 -1.88 -3.65 4.05
N ILE A 32 -2.58 -4.78 4.15
CA ILE A 32 -1.99 -6.06 4.55
C ILE A 32 -0.87 -6.50 3.59
N LEU A 33 -1.08 -6.37 2.28
CA LEU A 33 -0.06 -6.68 1.28
C LEU A 33 1.18 -5.80 1.47
N LEU A 34 0.99 -4.49 1.64
CA LEU A 34 2.08 -3.55 1.86
C LEU A 34 2.79 -3.84 3.19
N GLU A 35 2.09 -4.15 4.27
CA GLU A 35 2.74 -4.57 5.53
C GLU A 35 3.62 -5.81 5.35
N ASP A 36 3.16 -6.81 4.59
CA ASP A 36 3.87 -8.07 4.35
C ASP A 36 5.11 -7.87 3.44
N VAL A 37 4.95 -7.13 2.34
CA VAL A 37 6.03 -6.86 1.38
C VAL A 37 7.06 -5.88 1.95
N LEU A 38 6.61 -4.91 2.74
CA LEU A 38 7.43 -3.78 3.20
C LEU A 38 7.98 -3.97 4.62
N GLY A 39 7.36 -4.85 5.40
CA GLY A 39 7.72 -5.10 6.79
C GLY A 39 7.46 -3.92 7.73
N VAL A 40 6.58 -2.98 7.33
CA VAL A 40 6.26 -1.79 8.11
C VAL A 40 4.79 -1.84 8.51
N PRO A 41 4.46 -1.78 9.83
CA PRO A 41 3.08 -1.78 10.27
C PRO A 41 2.38 -0.46 9.91
N LEU A 42 1.20 -0.58 9.33
CA LEU A 42 0.28 0.51 9.01
C LEU A 42 -0.73 0.64 10.17
N SER A 43 -1.05 1.88 10.52
CA SER A 43 -2.15 2.17 11.44
C SER A 43 -3.43 2.43 10.65
N ASP A 44 -4.58 2.34 11.30
CA ASP A 44 -5.88 2.63 10.67
C ASP A 44 -5.90 4.00 9.96
N ASP A 45 -5.22 5.01 10.52
CA ASP A 45 -5.08 6.34 9.92
C ASP A 45 -4.27 6.36 8.60
N ASP A 46 -3.48 5.32 8.34
CA ASP A 46 -2.72 5.14 7.09
C ASP A 46 -3.52 4.33 6.03
N ILE A 47 -4.65 3.73 6.42
CA ILE A 47 -5.46 2.89 5.53
C ILE A 47 -6.40 3.78 4.71
N ASP A 48 -5.87 4.28 3.60
CA ASP A 48 -6.63 5.00 2.59
C ASP A 48 -6.29 4.45 1.20
N LEU A 49 -7.28 3.95 0.46
CA LEU A 49 -7.05 3.35 -0.86
C LEU A 49 -6.40 4.33 -1.86
N ALA A 50 -6.76 5.61 -1.81
CA ALA A 50 -6.18 6.62 -2.71
C ALA A 50 -4.70 6.88 -2.39
N VAL A 51 -4.31 6.80 -1.12
CA VAL A 51 -2.91 6.91 -0.69
C VAL A 51 -2.15 5.63 -1.00
N LEU A 52 -2.69 4.48 -0.63
CA LEU A 52 -2.00 3.20 -0.75
C LEU A 52 -1.89 2.74 -2.21
N SER A 53 -2.74 3.21 -3.12
CA SER A 53 -2.68 2.88 -4.55
C SER A 53 -1.72 3.76 -5.36
N ASP A 54 -1.11 4.77 -4.73
CA ASP A 54 -0.13 5.68 -5.34
C ASP A 54 1.30 5.31 -4.86
N PRO A 55 2.20 4.89 -5.79
CA PRO A 55 3.55 4.49 -5.43
C PRO A 55 4.39 5.62 -4.81
N ASP A 56 4.16 6.87 -5.19
CA ASP A 56 4.87 8.02 -4.62
C ASP A 56 4.38 8.32 -3.20
N ALA A 57 3.07 8.23 -2.96
CA ALA A 57 2.50 8.38 -1.63
C ALA A 57 2.91 7.24 -0.67
N VAL A 58 2.99 6.00 -1.17
CA VAL A 58 3.52 4.85 -0.42
C VAL A 58 5.00 5.05 -0.07
N ALA A 59 5.83 5.53 -1.00
CA ALA A 59 7.23 5.82 -0.72
C ALA A 59 7.39 6.89 0.38
N ASP A 60 6.58 7.96 0.33
CA ASP A 60 6.55 9.00 1.34
C ASP A 60 6.09 8.48 2.72
N LEU A 61 5.06 7.63 2.75
CA LEU A 61 4.56 6.97 3.96
C LEU A 61 5.67 6.16 4.64
N LEU A 62 6.41 5.38 3.86
CA LEU A 62 7.53 4.56 4.36
C LEU A 62 8.69 5.42 4.85
N ALA A 63 9.01 6.51 4.15
CA ALA A 63 10.04 7.45 4.59
C ALA A 63 9.71 8.04 5.98
N ARG A 64 8.43 8.33 6.24
CA ARG A 64 7.96 8.81 7.56
C ARG A 64 8.03 7.74 8.64
N LYS A 65 7.77 6.47 8.30
CA LYS A 65 7.73 5.34 9.25
C LYS A 65 9.12 4.76 9.55
N GLY A 66 10.02 4.71 8.56
CA GLY A 66 11.38 4.15 8.67
C GLY A 66 12.44 5.11 9.19
N GLY A 67 12.12 6.40 9.37
CA GLY A 67 13.02 7.44 9.88
C GLY A 67 13.08 7.57 11.41
N ARG A 68 12.69 6.54 12.17
CA ARG A 68 12.73 6.56 13.65
C ARG A 68 13.79 5.61 14.20
#